data_AF-A0A644V2A4-F1
#
_entry.id   AF-A0A644V2A4-F1
#
_cell.length_a   1.000
_cell.length_b   1.000
_cell.length_c   1.000
_cell.angle_alpha   90.00
_cell.angle_beta   90.00
_cell.angle_gamma   90.00
#
_symmetry.space_group_name_H-M   'P 1'
#
loop_
_entity.id
_entity.type
_entity.pdbx_description
1 polymer ?
#
loop_
_entity_poly.entity_id
_entity_poly.type
_entity_poly.pdbx_seq_one_letter_code
_entity_poly.pdbx_strand_id
1 'polypeptide(L)'
;MSMNRLLLKGMASIFMMATLFGNVSCSDSDEEPIAVAVTGVKVDKESVAIKPDAEVTLVATITPSDAANKEVSWTSSNTGVVLVDNTGKVKGVAEGEATVTVKTADGSFAASTKVTVDINAGETGKAVVLSGEIKENITLRSIDQNLLRGFVYVTNGATITIQPGTVVKGEKSSKGTLIVEPGGKIIAEGKANAPIVFTSDQPKGSRNYGDWGGIVLAGKAPVNTGTNPQIEGGPRTTYGGTVADDNSGILKYVRIEFPGFPLEPNKELNGLTMGGVGSGTTIEYVQVSYCGDDSFEWFGGKVNAKHLIAYKGWDDEFDTDYGYQGKLQFLLGVRDRDRADTSKSNGFESDNDASGSGNTPLTTPVFSNVTLIGPLYGNSVGKADAEILYNTTDAANGAKGGQFQCAMHIRRNSALQVHNSVFTGWPYGLFLDKANSAAVVKNVLFAGMWKEAKDDASASYFLTAGLGNSSFASTNDVIKTNGIYSSVDAAKVAGASFTDAAISDSFFTKVNYKGAFDGTNDWTAGWANWDPQNTDY
;
A
#
# COMPACT_ATOMS: atom_id res chain seq x y z
N MET A 1 58.93 -58.65 -10.91
CA MET A 1 59.30 -58.60 -12.34
C MET A 1 60.00 -57.25 -12.53
N SER A 2 61.27 -57.16 -12.93
CA SER A 2 61.81 -57.34 -14.30
C SER A 2 61.27 -56.26 -15.25
N MET A 3 62.05 -55.40 -15.94
CA MET A 3 63.52 -55.17 -16.05
C MET A 3 63.75 -53.71 -16.56
N ASN A 4 64.93 -53.08 -16.73
CA ASN A 4 66.33 -53.54 -16.85
C ASN A 4 67.38 -52.48 -16.40
N ARG A 5 68.67 -52.83 -16.56
CA ARG A 5 69.97 -52.18 -16.27
C ARG A 5 70.37 -50.93 -17.11
N LEU A 6 71.26 -50.10 -16.53
CA LEU A 6 72.51 -49.50 -17.13
C LEU A 6 73.26 -48.70 -16.02
N LEU A 7 74.59 -48.54 -15.92
CA LEU A 7 75.77 -49.38 -16.24
C LEU A 7 76.91 -49.01 -15.24
N LEU A 8 77.85 -49.92 -14.98
CA LEU A 8 78.89 -49.80 -13.94
C LEU A 8 80.23 -49.21 -14.44
N LYS A 9 80.89 -48.37 -13.62
CA LYS A 9 82.36 -48.15 -13.53
C LYS A 9 82.65 -47.23 -12.32
N GLY A 10 83.58 -47.52 -11.41
CA GLY A 10 84.38 -48.74 -11.19
C GLY A 10 85.04 -48.68 -9.80
N MET A 11 85.44 -49.84 -9.24
CA MET A 11 86.03 -49.92 -7.89
C MET A 11 87.55 -49.93 -7.92
N ALA A 12 88.18 -49.26 -6.95
CA ALA A 12 89.58 -49.46 -6.58
C ALA A 12 89.67 -49.72 -5.06
N SER A 13 90.27 -50.87 -4.73
CA SER A 13 90.68 -51.34 -3.39
C SER A 13 91.93 -50.57 -2.89
N ILE A 14 92.40 -50.57 -1.63
CA ILE A 14 92.01 -51.19 -0.33
C ILE A 14 92.82 -50.49 0.80
N PHE A 15 92.27 -50.33 2.03
CA PHE A 15 92.96 -50.16 3.34
C PHE A 15 94.03 -49.01 3.52
N MET A 16 94.36 -48.47 4.71
CA MET A 16 93.85 -48.55 6.09
C MET A 16 94.29 -47.31 6.91
N MET A 17 93.57 -47.00 7.99
CA MET A 17 94.06 -46.33 9.22
C MET A 17 94.41 -44.82 9.22
N ALA A 18 94.05 -44.16 10.32
CA ALA A 18 94.31 -42.75 10.69
C ALA A 18 93.64 -41.66 9.80
N THR A 19 93.29 -40.47 10.31
CA THR A 19 93.43 -39.87 11.66
C THR A 19 92.07 -39.51 12.28
N LEU A 20 92.03 -39.34 13.61
CA LEU A 20 90.84 -38.87 14.33
C LEU A 20 90.87 -37.34 14.49
N PHE A 21 90.05 -36.62 13.74
CA PHE A 21 89.69 -35.23 14.01
C PHE A 21 88.16 -35.13 14.13
N GLY A 22 87.68 -34.48 15.18
CA GLY A 22 86.25 -34.43 15.48
C GLY A 22 85.51 -33.42 14.62
N ASN A 23 84.60 -33.88 13.76
CA ASN A 23 83.59 -33.02 13.17
C ASN A 23 82.58 -32.62 14.25
N VAL A 24 82.46 -31.31 14.51
CA VAL A 24 81.32 -30.78 15.24
C VAL A 24 80.11 -30.86 14.31
N SER A 25 79.30 -31.90 14.50
CA SER A 25 77.98 -32.00 13.87
C SER A 25 77.07 -30.99 14.57
N CYS A 26 76.90 -29.80 14.00
CA CYS A 26 75.87 -28.87 14.45
C CYS A 26 74.50 -29.53 14.23
N SER A 27 73.78 -29.81 15.30
CA SER A 27 72.39 -30.23 15.23
C SER A 27 71.53 -28.98 15.18
N ASP A 28 71.50 -28.30 14.03
CA ASP A 28 70.46 -27.32 13.75
C ASP A 28 69.13 -28.07 13.75
N SER A 29 68.31 -27.78 14.76
CA SER A 29 66.89 -28.05 14.72
C SER A 29 66.26 -26.95 13.89
N ASP A 30 65.91 -27.28 12.64
CA ASP A 30 65.12 -26.40 11.77
C ASP A 30 63.71 -26.21 12.38
N GLU A 31 63.59 -25.27 13.33
CA GLU A 31 62.31 -24.75 13.79
C GLU A 31 61.73 -23.87 12.68
N GLU A 32 60.93 -24.50 11.82
CA GLU A 32 59.99 -23.82 10.91
C GLU A 32 59.29 -22.68 11.66
N PRO A 33 59.39 -21.42 11.20
CA PRO A 33 58.97 -20.27 11.98
C PRO A 33 57.47 -20.33 12.26
N ILE A 34 57.11 -20.41 13.54
CA ILE A 34 55.71 -20.58 13.99
C ILE A 34 54.86 -19.43 13.43
N ALA A 35 54.05 -19.75 12.43
CA ALA A 35 53.20 -18.79 11.74
C ALA A 35 52.21 -18.16 12.74
N VAL A 36 52.32 -16.84 12.95
CA VAL A 36 51.47 -16.11 13.90
C VAL A 36 50.00 -16.23 13.45
N ALA A 37 49.18 -16.92 14.23
CA ALA A 37 47.77 -17.11 13.93
C ALA A 37 46.98 -15.81 14.12
N VAL A 38 45.94 -15.62 13.31
CA VAL A 38 44.94 -14.57 13.53
C VAL A 38 44.14 -14.88 14.81
N THR A 39 43.87 -13.85 15.59
CA THR A 39 43.09 -13.90 16.85
C THR A 39 41.91 -12.93 16.86
N GLY A 40 41.71 -12.16 15.79
CA GLY A 40 40.54 -11.30 15.61
C GLY A 40 40.57 -10.48 14.32
N VAL A 41 39.40 -9.97 13.94
CA VAL A 41 39.23 -8.91 12.94
C VAL A 41 38.30 -7.84 13.51
N LYS A 42 38.58 -6.56 13.21
CA LYS A 42 37.69 -5.43 13.49
C LYS A 42 37.45 -4.64 12.21
N VAL A 43 36.24 -4.08 12.05
CA VAL A 43 35.93 -3.07 11.03
C VAL A 43 35.97 -1.65 11.63
N ASP A 44 36.33 -0.65 10.82
CA ASP A 44 36.54 0.73 11.27
C ASP A 44 35.26 1.50 11.64
N LYS A 45 34.09 1.05 11.16
CA LYS A 45 32.78 1.66 11.41
C LYS A 45 31.76 0.61 11.88
N GLU A 46 31.05 0.88 12.97
CA GLU A 46 29.93 0.04 13.41
C GLU A 46 28.67 0.27 12.54
N SER A 47 28.48 1.49 12.07
CA SER A 47 27.46 1.84 11.08
C SER A 47 27.93 2.94 10.12
N VAL A 48 27.27 3.05 8.96
CA VAL A 48 27.43 4.17 8.02
C VAL A 48 26.13 4.39 7.25
N ALA A 49 25.78 5.66 7.03
CA ALA A 49 24.68 6.07 6.15
C ALA A 49 25.25 6.65 4.85
N ILE A 50 24.74 6.21 3.70
CA ILE A 50 25.15 6.66 2.37
C ILE A 50 23.93 6.92 1.47
N LYS A 51 24.09 7.75 0.45
CA LYS A 51 23.06 7.94 -0.58
C LYS A 51 23.09 6.78 -1.59
N PRO A 52 22.00 6.54 -2.35
CA PRO A 52 22.04 5.73 -3.57
C PRO A 52 23.19 6.18 -4.49
N ASP A 53 23.81 5.23 -5.18
CA ASP A 53 25.03 5.37 -5.97
C ASP A 53 26.31 5.87 -5.27
N ALA A 54 26.23 6.38 -4.04
CA ALA A 54 27.40 6.81 -3.27
C ALA A 54 28.24 5.61 -2.78
N GLU A 55 29.53 5.85 -2.59
CA GLU A 55 30.53 4.84 -2.23
C GLU A 55 31.28 5.21 -0.95
N VAL A 56 31.63 4.20 -0.14
CA VAL A 56 32.47 4.35 1.07
C VAL A 56 33.32 3.11 1.26
N THR A 57 34.61 3.26 1.59
CA THR A 57 35.45 2.11 1.96
C THR A 57 35.31 1.80 3.45
N LEU A 58 35.11 0.54 3.78
CA LEU A 58 35.24 -0.01 5.12
C LEU A 58 36.65 -0.62 5.26
N VAL A 59 37.30 -0.37 6.40
CA VAL A 59 38.67 -0.84 6.64
C VAL A 59 38.64 -1.95 7.67
N ALA A 60 39.23 -3.10 7.33
CA ALA A 60 39.39 -4.24 8.23
C ALA A 60 40.81 -4.25 8.84
N THR A 61 40.87 -4.40 10.16
CA THR A 61 42.11 -4.52 10.93
C THR A 61 42.21 -5.94 11.51
N ILE A 62 43.28 -6.64 11.15
CA ILE A 62 43.61 -7.98 11.66
C ILE A 62 44.43 -7.87 12.95
N THR A 63 44.09 -8.74 13.92
CA THR A 63 44.81 -8.89 15.19
C THR A 63 45.41 -10.31 15.26
N PRO A 64 46.68 -10.48 15.69
CA PRO A 64 47.68 -9.43 15.86
C PRO A 64 48.15 -8.87 14.50
N SER A 65 48.80 -7.71 14.51
CA SER A 65 49.15 -6.99 13.27
C SER A 65 50.28 -7.65 12.45
N ASP A 66 50.94 -8.67 13.01
CA ASP A 66 51.97 -9.51 12.42
C ASP A 66 51.46 -10.91 12.01
N ALA A 67 50.15 -11.19 12.13
CA ALA A 67 49.53 -12.45 11.72
C ALA A 67 49.95 -12.89 10.30
N ALA A 68 50.29 -14.17 10.13
CA ALA A 68 50.88 -14.70 8.90
C ALA A 68 49.91 -14.69 7.70
N ASN A 69 48.61 -14.88 7.96
CA ASN A 69 47.55 -14.63 6.99
C ASN A 69 46.72 -13.41 7.43
N LYS A 70 46.54 -12.44 6.52
CA LYS A 70 45.76 -11.21 6.72
C LYS A 70 44.66 -11.05 5.66
N GLU A 71 44.44 -12.05 4.82
CA GLU A 71 43.38 -12.05 3.82
C GLU A 71 42.01 -12.05 4.50
N VAL A 72 41.08 -11.32 3.89
CA VAL A 72 39.69 -11.20 4.34
C VAL A 72 38.73 -11.37 3.18
N SER A 73 37.51 -11.80 3.52
CA SER A 73 36.38 -11.85 2.59
C SER A 73 35.29 -10.88 3.07
N TRP A 74 34.68 -10.16 2.13
CA TRP A 74 33.57 -9.24 2.39
C TRP A 74 32.27 -9.79 1.81
N THR A 75 31.17 -9.58 2.52
CA THR A 75 29.82 -10.01 2.11
C THR A 75 28.79 -8.96 2.52
N SER A 76 27.71 -8.82 1.74
CA SER A 76 26.55 -8.00 2.08
C SER A 76 25.35 -8.91 2.34
N SER A 77 24.56 -8.62 3.39
CA SER A 77 23.32 -9.35 3.65
C SER A 77 22.21 -9.06 2.63
N ASN A 78 22.33 -8.00 1.84
CA ASN A 78 21.37 -7.65 0.79
C ASN A 78 22.04 -6.86 -0.34
N THR A 79 22.43 -7.56 -1.41
CA THR A 79 23.08 -6.98 -2.60
C THR A 79 22.14 -6.11 -3.45
N GLY A 80 20.83 -6.14 -3.22
CA GLY A 80 19.86 -5.23 -3.85
C GLY A 80 19.80 -3.85 -3.19
N VAL A 81 20.32 -3.71 -1.97
CA VAL A 81 20.42 -2.44 -1.24
C VAL A 81 21.88 -1.97 -1.18
N VAL A 82 22.82 -2.87 -0.90
CA VAL A 82 24.25 -2.55 -0.71
C VAL A 82 25.15 -3.59 -1.37
N LEU A 83 26.03 -3.15 -2.26
CA LEU A 83 27.13 -3.96 -2.78
C LEU A 83 28.40 -3.70 -1.97
N VAL A 84 29.27 -4.71 -1.88
CA VAL A 84 30.63 -4.60 -1.34
C VAL A 84 31.58 -5.42 -2.21
N ASP A 85 32.76 -4.88 -2.52
CA ASP A 85 33.81 -5.60 -3.25
C ASP A 85 34.85 -6.27 -2.32
N ASN A 86 35.81 -6.99 -2.91
CA ASN A 86 36.85 -7.68 -2.14
C ASN A 86 37.84 -6.76 -1.41
N THR A 87 37.84 -5.45 -1.69
CA THR A 87 38.65 -4.44 -0.98
C THR A 87 37.91 -3.80 0.20
N GLY A 88 36.64 -4.13 0.41
CA GLY A 88 35.77 -3.46 1.39
C GLY A 88 35.17 -2.15 0.87
N LYS A 89 35.22 -1.90 -0.44
CA LYS A 89 34.53 -0.76 -1.05
C LYS A 89 33.03 -1.05 -1.11
N VAL A 90 32.25 -0.29 -0.36
CA VAL A 90 30.80 -0.40 -0.28
C VAL A 90 30.16 0.60 -1.24
N LYS A 91 29.10 0.20 -1.96
CA LYS A 91 28.27 1.07 -2.79
C LYS A 91 26.79 0.91 -2.45
N GLY A 92 26.08 2.03 -2.30
CA GLY A 92 24.62 2.07 -2.17
C GLY A 92 23.93 1.82 -3.52
N VAL A 93 22.93 0.93 -3.54
CA VAL A 93 22.17 0.55 -4.74
C VAL A 93 20.75 1.11 -4.68
N ALA A 94 20.03 0.85 -3.59
CA ALA A 94 18.66 1.29 -3.37
C ALA A 94 18.42 1.52 -1.88
N GLU A 95 17.45 2.36 -1.53
CA GLU A 95 17.15 2.68 -0.12
C GLU A 95 16.77 1.46 0.71
N GLY A 96 17.25 1.42 1.96
CA GLY A 96 17.03 0.31 2.89
C GLY A 96 18.27 0.06 3.74
N GLU A 97 18.35 -1.14 4.34
CA GLU A 97 19.46 -1.50 5.23
C GLU A 97 20.07 -2.84 4.84
N ALA A 98 21.40 -2.96 5.01
CA ALA A 98 22.13 -4.20 4.87
C ALA A 98 23.29 -4.26 5.88
N THR A 99 23.62 -5.46 6.33
CA THR A 99 24.82 -5.71 7.15
C THR A 99 25.94 -6.13 6.22
N VAL A 100 27.00 -5.31 6.14
CA VAL A 100 28.25 -5.68 5.47
C VAL A 100 29.15 -6.37 6.48
N THR A 101 29.55 -7.60 6.20
CA THR A 101 30.35 -8.45 7.09
C THR A 101 31.70 -8.76 6.47
N VAL A 102 32.78 -8.51 7.22
CA VAL A 102 34.12 -8.99 6.93
C VAL A 102 34.40 -10.27 7.73
N LYS A 103 35.08 -11.24 7.11
CA LYS A 103 35.61 -12.43 7.78
C LYS A 103 37.07 -12.65 7.44
N THR A 104 37.82 -13.21 8.38
CA THR A 104 39.17 -13.74 8.13
C THR A 104 39.12 -14.89 7.13
N ALA A 105 40.20 -15.13 6.37
CA ALA A 105 40.24 -16.17 5.33
C ALA A 105 40.05 -17.61 5.85
N ASP A 106 40.36 -17.88 7.13
CA ASP A 106 40.07 -19.15 7.81
C ASP A 106 38.62 -19.26 8.31
N GLY A 107 37.85 -18.16 8.27
CA GLY A 107 36.47 -18.06 8.74
C GLY A 107 36.31 -17.93 10.27
N SER A 108 37.39 -17.99 11.05
CA SER A 108 37.34 -18.04 12.52
C SER A 108 36.84 -16.75 13.17
N PHE A 109 37.06 -15.59 12.54
CA PHE A 109 36.69 -14.29 13.09
C PHE A 109 35.90 -13.47 12.09
N ALA A 110 34.94 -12.69 12.59
CA ALA A 110 34.08 -11.82 11.80
C ALA A 110 33.83 -10.48 12.50
N ALA A 111 33.64 -9.43 11.70
CA ALA A 111 33.17 -8.13 12.15
C ALA A 111 32.17 -7.55 11.11
N SER A 112 31.30 -6.64 11.53
CA SER A 112 30.19 -6.17 10.70
C SER A 112 29.88 -4.69 10.87
N THR A 113 29.53 -4.04 9.76
CA THR A 113 29.02 -2.67 9.70
C THR A 113 27.56 -2.70 9.25
N LYS A 114 26.69 -1.99 9.96
CA LYS A 114 25.33 -1.69 9.47
C LYS A 114 25.40 -0.57 8.43
N VAL A 115 25.07 -0.86 7.18
CA VAL A 115 25.00 0.13 6.10
C VAL A 115 23.54 0.46 5.83
N THR A 116 23.17 1.73 6.02
CA THR A 116 21.84 2.26 5.65
C THR A 116 21.99 3.10 4.39
N VAL A 117 21.17 2.82 3.38
CA VAL A 117 21.06 3.63 2.17
C VAL A 117 19.81 4.51 2.28
N ASP A 118 20.00 5.81 2.23
CA ASP A 118 18.97 6.84 2.42
C ASP A 118 19.24 7.99 1.44
N ILE A 119 18.24 8.39 0.65
CA ILE A 119 18.37 9.50 -0.31
C ILE A 119 18.73 10.83 0.38
N ASN A 120 18.40 10.96 1.67
CA ASN A 120 18.67 12.14 2.50
C ASN A 120 19.94 11.98 3.38
N ALA A 121 20.74 10.93 3.20
CA ALA A 121 21.92 10.68 4.04
C ALA A 121 22.87 11.89 4.09
N GLY A 122 23.15 12.38 5.31
CA GLY A 122 23.97 13.56 5.57
C GLY A 122 23.20 14.89 5.59
N GLU A 123 21.89 14.89 5.36
CA GLU A 123 21.03 16.09 5.42
C GLU A 123 20.29 16.20 6.77
N THR A 124 19.77 17.39 7.06
CA THR A 124 18.92 17.64 8.22
C THR A 124 17.48 17.97 7.81
N GLY A 125 16.54 17.50 8.65
CA GLY A 125 15.12 17.77 8.53
C GLY A 125 14.77 19.23 8.86
N LYS A 126 13.73 19.75 8.23
CA LYS A 126 13.17 21.09 8.48
C LYS A 126 11.64 21.06 8.52
N ALA A 127 11.03 22.11 9.06
CA ALA A 127 9.60 22.34 8.90
C ALA A 127 9.28 22.80 7.47
N VAL A 128 8.27 22.20 6.85
CA VAL A 128 7.79 22.52 5.50
C VAL A 128 6.28 22.77 5.57
N VAL A 129 5.87 24.03 5.47
CA VAL A 129 4.44 24.39 5.38
C VAL A 129 4.08 24.65 3.93
N LEU A 130 3.11 23.90 3.43
CA LEU A 130 2.51 24.08 2.11
C LEU A 130 1.19 24.83 2.27
N SER A 131 1.00 25.89 1.47
CA SER A 131 -0.20 26.74 1.50
C SER A 131 -0.36 27.48 0.18
N GLY A 132 -1.58 27.55 -0.37
CA GLY A 132 -1.82 28.26 -1.63
C GLY A 132 -1.32 27.49 -2.85
N GLU A 133 -0.68 28.16 -3.80
CA GLU A 133 -0.38 27.59 -5.12
C GLU A 133 1.07 27.09 -5.27
N ILE A 134 1.22 25.80 -5.55
CA ILE A 134 2.46 25.17 -6.02
C ILE A 134 2.51 25.31 -7.56
N LYS A 135 3.49 26.08 -8.06
CA LYS A 135 3.65 26.47 -9.47
C LYS A 135 4.88 25.88 -10.16
N GLU A 136 5.74 25.24 -9.40
CA GLU A 136 6.99 24.62 -9.85
C GLU A 136 7.09 23.21 -9.26
N ASN A 137 8.01 22.40 -9.78
CA ASN A 137 8.21 21.05 -9.27
C ASN A 137 8.87 21.09 -7.88
N ILE A 138 8.27 20.43 -6.89
CA ILE A 138 8.79 20.34 -5.53
C ILE A 138 8.95 18.88 -5.09
N THR A 139 9.79 18.64 -4.08
CA THR A 139 9.93 17.34 -3.43
C THR A 139 9.73 17.47 -1.93
N LEU A 140 8.79 16.71 -1.37
CA LEU A 140 8.68 16.50 0.07
C LEU A 140 9.61 15.35 0.48
N ARG A 141 10.37 15.56 1.56
CA ARG A 141 11.34 14.60 2.07
C ARG A 141 10.79 13.87 3.30
N SER A 142 11.20 12.62 3.48
CA SER A 142 10.81 11.82 4.64
C SER A 142 11.43 12.30 5.95
N ILE A 143 12.55 13.02 5.87
CA ILE A 143 13.18 13.72 7.00
C ILE A 143 12.53 15.06 7.37
N ASP A 144 11.57 15.56 6.58
CA ASP A 144 10.95 16.88 6.80
C ASP A 144 9.61 16.78 7.54
N GLN A 145 9.32 17.81 8.34
CA GLN A 145 8.05 17.98 9.02
C GLN A 145 7.07 18.71 8.08
N ASN A 146 6.42 17.95 7.20
CA ASN A 146 5.53 18.49 6.17
C ASN A 146 4.12 18.73 6.71
N LEU A 147 3.56 19.93 6.46
CA LEU A 147 2.23 20.36 6.89
C LEU A 147 1.45 21.01 5.72
N LEU A 148 0.22 20.56 5.46
CA LEU A 148 -0.75 21.19 4.56
C LEU A 148 -1.58 22.21 5.34
N ARG A 149 -1.57 23.48 4.94
CA ARG A 149 -2.33 24.58 5.56
C ARG A 149 -3.33 25.17 4.56
N GLY A 150 -4.61 25.01 4.87
CA GLY A 150 -5.72 25.33 3.97
C GLY A 150 -5.66 24.56 2.65
N PHE A 151 -6.29 25.10 1.62
CA PHE A 151 -6.27 24.53 0.28
C PHE A 151 -4.90 24.74 -0.40
N VAL A 152 -4.24 23.64 -0.74
CA VAL A 152 -2.92 23.58 -1.38
C VAL A 152 -3.07 23.08 -2.81
N TYR A 153 -2.92 23.98 -3.79
CA TYR A 153 -3.16 23.71 -5.20
C TYR A 153 -1.87 23.38 -5.96
N VAL A 154 -1.72 22.14 -6.43
CA VAL A 154 -0.71 21.77 -7.41
C VAL A 154 -1.23 22.16 -8.80
N THR A 155 -0.73 23.28 -9.30
CA THR A 155 -1.27 23.93 -10.51
C THR A 155 -0.77 23.28 -11.80
N ASN A 156 -1.41 23.59 -12.94
CA ASN A 156 -1.09 23.01 -14.24
C ASN A 156 0.40 23.19 -14.63
N GLY A 157 1.10 22.08 -14.85
CA GLY A 157 2.54 22.04 -15.15
C GLY A 157 3.44 21.80 -13.94
N ALA A 158 2.94 21.93 -12.71
CA ALA A 158 3.69 21.64 -11.48
C ALA A 158 3.53 20.18 -11.04
N THR A 159 4.58 19.63 -10.43
CA THR A 159 4.59 18.27 -9.86
C THR A 159 5.00 18.31 -8.39
N ILE A 160 4.19 17.73 -7.51
CA ILE A 160 4.59 17.42 -6.14
C ILE A 160 5.11 15.97 -6.08
N THR A 161 6.40 15.80 -5.89
CA THR A 161 7.03 14.50 -5.63
C THR A 161 7.12 14.28 -4.13
N ILE A 162 6.85 13.06 -3.65
CA ILE A 162 6.88 12.72 -2.22
C ILE A 162 7.71 11.45 -2.04
N GLN A 163 8.76 11.52 -1.22
CA GLN A 163 9.64 10.36 -0.96
C GLN A 163 8.90 9.25 -0.18
N PRO A 164 9.27 7.97 -0.36
CA PRO A 164 8.81 6.88 0.51
C PRO A 164 9.01 7.19 2.00
N GLY A 165 8.08 6.76 2.84
CA GLY A 165 8.11 7.01 4.29
C GLY A 165 7.80 8.47 4.70
N THR A 166 7.47 9.37 3.76
CA THR A 166 7.13 10.75 4.11
C THR A 166 5.79 10.85 4.82
N VAL A 167 5.79 11.53 5.97
CA VAL A 167 4.58 11.99 6.66
C VAL A 167 4.24 13.40 6.19
N VAL A 168 2.95 13.62 5.90
CA VAL A 168 2.35 14.92 5.56
C VAL A 168 1.13 15.12 6.46
N LYS A 169 1.15 16.15 7.30
CA LYS A 169 0.06 16.42 8.25
C LYS A 169 -0.93 17.44 7.69
N GLY A 170 -2.22 17.14 7.71
CA GLY A 170 -3.29 18.08 7.39
C GLY A 170 -3.64 18.93 8.59
N GLU A 171 -3.50 20.26 8.48
CA GLU A 171 -3.79 21.17 9.60
C GLU A 171 -5.30 21.26 9.87
N LYS A 172 -5.74 20.81 11.06
CA LYS A 172 -7.17 20.75 11.42
C LYS A 172 -7.83 22.12 11.53
N SER A 173 -7.08 23.14 11.94
CA SER A 173 -7.62 24.49 12.13
C SER A 173 -7.99 25.18 10.81
N SER A 174 -7.21 24.95 9.75
CA SER A 174 -7.41 25.54 8.42
C SER A 174 -8.05 24.62 7.40
N LYS A 175 -8.30 23.34 7.76
CA LYS A 175 -8.70 22.26 6.84
C LYS A 175 -7.71 22.13 5.69
N GLY A 176 -6.47 21.82 6.07
CA GLY A 176 -5.42 21.41 5.13
C GLY A 176 -5.96 20.40 4.12
N THR A 177 -5.80 20.66 2.82
CA THR A 177 -6.29 19.82 1.73
C THR A 177 -5.27 19.87 0.60
N LEU A 178 -4.88 18.72 0.03
CA LEU A 178 -4.01 18.69 -1.14
C LEU A 178 -4.87 18.52 -2.41
N ILE A 179 -4.74 19.47 -3.34
CA ILE A 179 -5.59 19.57 -4.53
C ILE A 179 -4.69 19.58 -5.76
N VAL A 180 -4.78 18.55 -6.59
CA VAL A 180 -4.07 18.47 -7.87
C VAL A 180 -5.00 18.97 -8.97
N GLU A 181 -4.76 20.17 -9.49
CA GLU A 181 -5.59 20.78 -10.53
C GLU A 181 -5.27 20.19 -11.92
N PRO A 182 -6.17 20.28 -12.93
CA PRO A 182 -6.00 19.58 -14.20
C PRO A 182 -4.68 19.87 -14.94
N GLY A 183 -3.76 18.90 -14.91
CA GLY A 183 -2.42 18.99 -15.51
C GLY A 183 -1.30 19.36 -14.53
N GLY A 184 -1.61 19.60 -13.25
CA GLY A 184 -0.66 19.37 -12.17
C GLY A 184 -0.52 17.87 -11.92
N LYS A 185 0.48 17.46 -11.12
CA LYS A 185 0.72 16.04 -10.81
C LYS A 185 1.15 15.78 -9.37
N ILE A 186 0.74 14.64 -8.83
CA ILE A 186 1.33 14.04 -7.62
C ILE A 186 2.14 12.79 -7.98
N ILE A 187 3.35 12.67 -7.46
CA ILE A 187 4.17 11.46 -7.54
C ILE A 187 4.45 11.00 -6.11
N ALA A 188 3.50 10.25 -5.55
CA ALA A 188 3.59 9.64 -4.24
C ALA A 188 3.71 8.11 -4.40
N GLU A 189 4.89 7.66 -4.81
CA GLU A 189 5.24 6.23 -4.91
C GLU A 189 6.00 5.78 -3.67
N GLY A 190 5.24 5.47 -2.62
CA GLY A 190 5.74 4.86 -1.40
C GLY A 190 6.13 3.39 -1.60
N LYS A 191 6.55 2.74 -0.51
CA LYS A 191 6.96 1.32 -0.51
C LYS A 191 6.18 0.55 0.55
N ALA A 192 6.05 -0.76 0.39
CA ALA A 192 5.31 -1.58 1.36
C ALA A 192 5.88 -1.50 2.80
N ASN A 193 7.19 -1.28 2.93
CA ASN A 193 7.89 -1.07 4.20
C ASN A 193 8.19 0.41 4.54
N ALA A 194 7.78 1.34 3.68
CA ALA A 194 7.92 2.79 3.86
C ALA A 194 6.77 3.50 3.11
N PRO A 195 5.51 3.33 3.55
CA PRO A 195 4.37 3.96 2.92
C PRO A 195 4.42 5.48 3.12
N ILE A 196 3.78 6.22 2.22
CA ILE A 196 3.56 7.65 2.38
C ILE A 196 2.30 7.84 3.22
N VAL A 197 2.34 8.74 4.20
CA VAL A 197 1.24 8.92 5.16
C VAL A 197 0.76 10.36 5.15
N PHE A 198 -0.46 10.56 4.66
CA PHE A 198 -1.23 11.77 4.92
C PHE A 198 -2.11 11.53 6.15
N THR A 199 -2.03 12.38 7.16
CA THR A 199 -2.71 12.16 8.45
C THR A 199 -3.02 13.48 9.15
N SER A 200 -3.80 13.43 10.23
CA SER A 200 -4.14 14.60 11.05
C SER A 200 -2.92 15.25 11.74
N ASP A 201 -2.92 16.57 11.87
CA ASP A 201 -1.95 17.31 12.70
C ASP A 201 -2.16 17.13 14.22
N GLN A 202 -3.28 16.51 14.63
CA GLN A 202 -3.62 16.33 16.04
C GLN A 202 -2.72 15.28 16.73
N PRO A 203 -2.48 15.43 18.06
CA PRO A 203 -1.74 14.45 18.84
C PRO A 203 -2.32 13.04 18.75
N LYS A 204 -1.45 12.03 18.85
CA LYS A 204 -1.82 10.63 19.06
C LYS A 204 -2.89 10.51 20.15
N GLY A 205 -3.95 9.75 19.90
CA GLY A 205 -5.11 9.61 20.78
C GLY A 205 -6.17 10.72 20.66
N SER A 206 -5.84 11.88 20.09
CA SER A 206 -6.74 13.04 19.92
C SER A 206 -7.12 13.34 18.47
N ARG A 207 -6.67 12.51 17.52
CA ARG A 207 -7.12 12.52 16.11
C ARG A 207 -8.58 12.11 16.03
N ASN A 208 -9.28 12.53 14.98
CA ASN A 208 -10.72 12.29 14.87
C ASN A 208 -11.20 12.28 13.41
N TYR A 209 -12.38 11.71 13.20
CA TYR A 209 -13.06 11.71 11.90
C TYR A 209 -13.19 13.14 11.37
N GLY A 210 -12.74 13.36 10.14
CA GLY A 210 -12.80 14.65 9.45
C GLY A 210 -11.93 15.76 10.04
N ASP A 211 -10.71 15.43 10.47
CA ASP A 211 -9.76 16.43 10.97
C ASP A 211 -9.30 17.38 9.84
N TRP A 212 -9.03 16.87 8.64
CA TRP A 212 -8.47 17.62 7.50
C TRP A 212 -9.13 17.19 6.17
N GLY A 213 -9.09 18.04 5.14
CA GLY A 213 -9.96 17.90 3.95
C GLY A 213 -9.53 16.87 2.91
N GLY A 214 -8.61 15.95 3.22
CA GLY A 214 -8.23 14.86 2.31
C GLY A 214 -7.44 15.27 1.06
N ILE A 215 -7.52 14.44 0.02
CA ILE A 215 -6.82 14.63 -1.26
C ILE A 215 -7.83 14.71 -2.40
N VAL A 216 -7.72 15.77 -3.20
CA VAL A 216 -8.50 15.97 -4.43
C VAL A 216 -7.59 15.80 -5.64
N LEU A 217 -7.96 14.89 -6.55
CA LEU A 217 -7.35 14.76 -7.88
C LEU A 217 -8.34 15.22 -8.94
N ALA A 218 -8.03 16.32 -9.64
CA ALA A 218 -8.81 16.80 -10.78
C ALA A 218 -8.06 16.52 -12.09
N GLY A 219 -8.68 15.75 -12.98
CA GLY A 219 -8.16 15.38 -14.31
C GLY A 219 -8.99 15.93 -15.46
N LYS A 220 -8.62 15.55 -16.68
CA LYS A 220 -9.18 16.02 -17.96
C LYS A 220 -10.01 14.97 -18.71
N ALA A 221 -10.37 13.87 -18.07
CA ALA A 221 -11.16 12.79 -18.69
C ALA A 221 -12.67 13.11 -18.72
N PRO A 222 -13.46 12.43 -19.57
CA PRO A 222 -14.90 12.71 -19.69
C PRO A 222 -15.71 12.54 -18.41
N VAL A 223 -16.66 13.46 -18.22
CA VAL A 223 -17.67 13.51 -17.15
C VAL A 223 -19.01 13.93 -17.78
N ASN A 224 -20.14 13.62 -17.15
CA ASN A 224 -21.47 13.76 -17.77
C ASN A 224 -22.31 14.98 -17.30
N THR A 225 -21.79 15.75 -16.33
CA THR A 225 -22.44 16.91 -15.70
C THR A 225 -22.29 18.24 -16.45
N GLY A 226 -21.52 18.26 -17.54
CA GLY A 226 -21.35 19.43 -18.41
C GLY A 226 -19.88 19.82 -18.60
N THR A 227 -19.66 21.06 -19.03
CA THR A 227 -18.31 21.58 -19.31
C THR A 227 -17.64 22.06 -18.03
N ASN A 228 -16.59 21.35 -17.60
CA ASN A 228 -15.71 21.70 -16.49
C ASN A 228 -16.46 22.00 -15.16
N PRO A 229 -17.24 21.03 -14.61
CA PRO A 229 -17.80 21.14 -13.27
C PRO A 229 -16.73 21.47 -12.21
N GLN A 230 -17.16 22.12 -11.13
CA GLN A 230 -16.33 22.46 -9.98
C GLN A 230 -16.36 21.32 -8.96
N ILE A 231 -15.22 20.99 -8.34
CA ILE A 231 -15.16 20.11 -7.16
C ILE A 231 -15.97 20.77 -6.03
N GLU A 232 -16.81 19.99 -5.35
CA GLU A 232 -17.54 20.46 -4.18
C GLU A 232 -16.65 20.53 -2.92
N GLY A 233 -17.23 20.78 -1.74
CA GLY A 233 -16.42 21.02 -0.55
C GLY A 233 -15.53 22.28 -0.61
N GLY A 234 -15.77 23.20 -1.55
CA GLY A 234 -15.21 24.57 -1.52
C GLY A 234 -13.95 24.92 -2.34
N PRO A 235 -13.08 24.00 -2.82
CA PRO A 235 -12.03 24.32 -3.80
C PRO A 235 -12.54 25.13 -4.99
N ARG A 236 -11.68 25.99 -5.54
CA ARG A 236 -11.92 26.67 -6.84
C ARG A 236 -11.90 25.72 -8.04
N THR A 237 -11.40 24.51 -7.84
CA THR A 237 -10.85 23.66 -8.89
C THR A 237 -11.96 23.03 -9.70
N THR A 238 -11.87 23.15 -11.02
CA THR A 238 -12.74 22.44 -11.96
C THR A 238 -12.07 21.19 -12.50
N TYR A 239 -12.88 20.24 -12.96
CA TYR A 239 -12.44 18.93 -13.43
C TYR A 239 -13.18 18.49 -14.69
N GLY A 240 -12.68 17.46 -15.35
CA GLY A 240 -13.26 16.87 -16.54
C GLY A 240 -12.71 17.42 -17.86
N GLY A 241 -13.11 16.81 -18.97
CA GLY A 241 -12.67 17.20 -20.32
C GLY A 241 -12.88 16.09 -21.35
N THR A 242 -11.95 15.96 -22.30
CA THR A 242 -12.00 14.99 -23.40
C THR A 242 -10.83 13.99 -23.41
N VAL A 243 -9.87 14.11 -22.50
CA VAL A 243 -8.62 13.34 -22.49
C VAL A 243 -8.79 12.12 -21.59
N ALA A 244 -9.34 11.03 -22.17
CA ALA A 244 -9.69 9.81 -21.45
C ALA A 244 -8.50 9.14 -20.70
N ASP A 245 -7.28 9.34 -21.21
CA ASP A 245 -6.00 8.81 -20.74
C ASP A 245 -5.15 9.85 -19.98
N ASP A 246 -5.76 10.94 -19.50
CA ASP A 246 -5.08 11.96 -18.69
C ASP A 246 -4.39 11.36 -17.44
N ASN A 247 -3.32 12.02 -17.01
CA ASN A 247 -2.40 11.51 -16.01
C ASN A 247 -2.11 12.57 -14.94
N SER A 248 -2.86 12.49 -13.84
CA SER A 248 -2.66 13.27 -12.60
C SER A 248 -1.50 12.73 -11.74
N GLY A 249 -0.86 11.63 -12.16
CA GLY A 249 0.34 11.07 -11.55
C GLY A 249 0.15 9.67 -10.92
N ILE A 250 0.73 9.48 -9.74
CA ILE A 250 0.84 8.19 -9.03
C ILE A 250 0.49 8.38 -7.54
N LEU A 251 -0.46 7.58 -7.05
CA LEU A 251 -0.62 7.24 -5.63
C LEU A 251 -0.32 5.75 -5.46
N LYS A 252 0.76 5.42 -4.74
CA LYS A 252 1.14 4.03 -4.49
C LYS A 252 1.72 3.80 -3.09
N TYR A 253 1.21 2.80 -2.37
CA TYR A 253 1.51 2.57 -0.94
C TYR A 253 1.30 3.85 -0.12
N VAL A 254 0.08 4.40 -0.18
CA VAL A 254 -0.31 5.66 0.46
C VAL A 254 -1.38 5.39 1.53
N ARG A 255 -1.23 5.99 2.71
CA ARG A 255 -2.28 6.09 3.72
C ARG A 255 -2.84 7.51 3.74
N ILE A 256 -4.14 7.62 3.89
CA ILE A 256 -4.90 8.86 4.01
C ILE A 256 -5.80 8.71 5.24
N GLU A 257 -5.36 9.25 6.36
CA GLU A 257 -5.89 8.95 7.69
C GLU A 257 -6.55 10.19 8.30
N PHE A 258 -7.76 10.04 8.84
CA PHE A 258 -8.60 11.15 9.34
C PHE A 258 -9.00 12.24 8.30
N PRO A 259 -9.14 11.94 6.98
CA PRO A 259 -9.46 12.92 5.96
C PRO A 259 -10.97 13.26 5.91
N GLY A 260 -11.36 14.01 4.89
CA GLY A 260 -12.72 14.48 4.62
C GLY A 260 -13.16 15.61 5.55
N PHE A 261 -14.11 16.45 5.13
CA PHE A 261 -14.68 17.47 6.04
C PHE A 261 -16.00 18.08 5.53
N PRO A 262 -17.07 18.08 6.35
CA PRO A 262 -18.30 18.80 6.02
C PRO A 262 -18.20 20.32 6.21
N LEU A 263 -18.20 21.06 5.09
CA LEU A 263 -18.19 22.53 5.08
C LEU A 263 -19.60 23.13 5.14
N GLU A 264 -20.50 22.62 4.31
CA GLU A 264 -21.95 22.83 4.38
C GLU A 264 -22.62 21.48 4.12
N PRO A 265 -23.85 21.22 4.61
CA PRO A 265 -24.49 19.92 4.37
C PRO A 265 -24.76 19.68 2.88
N ASN A 266 -24.36 18.52 2.35
CA ASN A 266 -24.37 18.18 0.91
C ASN A 266 -23.41 19.10 0.09
N LYS A 267 -22.24 19.40 0.66
CA LYS A 267 -21.05 20.06 0.08
C LYS A 267 -19.82 19.69 0.90
N GLU A 268 -19.32 18.49 0.71
CA GLU A 268 -18.29 17.92 1.56
C GLU A 268 -16.97 17.70 0.80
N LEU A 269 -15.89 17.47 1.55
CA LEU A 269 -14.64 16.93 1.02
C LEU A 269 -14.49 15.51 1.51
N ASN A 270 -13.95 14.63 0.68
CA ASN A 270 -13.92 13.19 0.94
C ASN A 270 -12.47 12.70 1.14
N GLY A 271 -12.30 11.40 1.35
CA GLY A 271 -10.99 10.82 1.67
C GLY A 271 -10.01 10.94 0.52
N LEU A 272 -10.40 10.38 -0.62
CA LEU A 272 -9.77 10.60 -1.92
C LEU A 272 -10.88 10.92 -2.95
N THR A 273 -11.02 12.21 -3.29
CA THR A 273 -11.93 12.70 -4.34
C THR A 273 -11.23 12.66 -5.70
N MET A 274 -11.87 12.05 -6.70
CA MET A 274 -11.29 11.82 -8.03
C MET A 274 -12.19 12.38 -9.15
N GLY A 275 -12.12 13.69 -9.37
CA GLY A 275 -12.86 14.37 -10.43
C GLY A 275 -12.24 14.20 -11.80
N GLY A 276 -12.93 13.52 -12.72
CA GLY A 276 -12.51 13.41 -14.13
C GLY A 276 -11.10 12.84 -14.33
N VAL A 277 -10.63 11.99 -13.42
CA VAL A 277 -9.25 11.47 -13.45
C VAL A 277 -9.11 10.44 -14.58
N GLY A 278 -8.08 10.60 -15.43
CA GLY A 278 -7.87 9.76 -16.61
C GLY A 278 -7.20 8.43 -16.32
N SER A 279 -7.33 7.50 -17.28
CA SER A 279 -6.80 6.13 -17.19
C SER A 279 -5.26 6.03 -17.26
N GLY A 280 -4.57 7.13 -17.52
CA GLY A 280 -3.12 7.24 -17.41
C GLY A 280 -2.61 7.44 -15.98
N THR A 281 -3.50 7.72 -15.02
CA THR A 281 -3.17 7.89 -13.59
C THR A 281 -3.07 6.53 -12.89
N THR A 282 -2.09 6.35 -11.99
CA THR A 282 -1.91 5.11 -11.22
C THR A 282 -2.40 5.27 -9.79
N ILE A 283 -3.32 4.39 -9.34
CA ILE A 283 -3.79 4.32 -7.95
C ILE A 283 -3.74 2.85 -7.51
N GLU A 284 -2.73 2.48 -6.72
CA GLU A 284 -2.54 1.11 -6.23
C GLU A 284 -2.10 1.08 -4.76
N TYR A 285 -2.64 0.19 -3.92
CA TYR A 285 -2.26 0.12 -2.50
C TYR A 285 -2.48 1.48 -1.81
N VAL A 286 -3.72 1.96 -1.81
CA VAL A 286 -4.13 3.19 -1.13
C VAL A 286 -5.13 2.84 -0.03
N GLN A 287 -4.84 3.27 1.19
CA GLN A 287 -5.75 3.17 2.31
C GLN A 287 -6.31 4.54 2.64
N VAL A 288 -7.63 4.65 2.68
CA VAL A 288 -8.35 5.71 3.37
C VAL A 288 -8.86 5.15 4.70
N SER A 289 -8.76 5.93 5.77
CA SER A 289 -9.27 5.49 7.07
C SER A 289 -9.74 6.63 7.96
N TYR A 290 -10.78 6.37 8.76
CA TYR A 290 -11.41 7.37 9.63
C TYR A 290 -11.83 8.64 8.86
N CYS A 291 -12.29 8.48 7.61
CA CYS A 291 -12.78 9.61 6.81
C CYS A 291 -14.02 10.19 7.48
N GLY A 292 -14.10 11.51 7.63
CA GLY A 292 -15.29 12.21 8.15
C GLY A 292 -16.49 12.20 7.21
N ASP A 293 -16.36 11.56 6.05
CA ASP A 293 -17.34 11.44 4.99
C ASP A 293 -17.00 10.19 4.13
N ASP A 294 -17.24 10.19 2.82
CA ASP A 294 -16.88 9.11 1.90
C ASP A 294 -15.38 8.76 1.89
N SER A 295 -15.06 7.46 1.90
CA SER A 295 -13.68 6.97 1.82
C SER A 295 -13.07 7.21 0.43
N PHE A 296 -13.76 6.82 -0.64
CA PHE A 296 -13.31 7.02 -2.04
C PHE A 296 -14.48 7.44 -2.92
N GLU A 297 -14.28 8.48 -3.71
CA GLU A 297 -15.34 9.13 -4.49
C GLU A 297 -14.84 9.41 -5.91
N TRP A 298 -15.60 8.97 -6.92
CA TRP A 298 -15.27 9.16 -8.34
C TRP A 298 -16.30 10.02 -9.07
N PHE A 299 -16.08 11.33 -9.09
CA PHE A 299 -16.80 12.28 -9.95
C PHE A 299 -16.41 12.11 -11.43
N GLY A 300 -16.94 11.06 -12.08
CA GLY A 300 -16.68 10.75 -13.48
C GLY A 300 -15.24 10.29 -13.78
N GLY A 301 -14.83 10.34 -15.06
CA GLY A 301 -13.49 9.93 -15.49
C GLY A 301 -13.30 8.43 -15.72
N LYS A 302 -12.03 7.98 -15.79
CA LYS A 302 -11.63 6.64 -16.25
C LYS A 302 -10.40 6.03 -15.54
N VAL A 303 -9.96 6.61 -14.42
CA VAL A 303 -8.86 6.04 -13.62
C VAL A 303 -9.18 4.60 -13.19
N ASN A 304 -8.19 3.71 -13.29
CA ASN A 304 -8.29 2.33 -12.83
C ASN A 304 -7.52 2.18 -11.53
N ALA A 305 -7.97 1.29 -10.63
CA ALA A 305 -7.38 1.17 -9.30
C ALA A 305 -7.27 -0.28 -8.80
N LYS A 306 -6.30 -0.56 -7.94
CA LYS A 306 -6.18 -1.86 -7.25
C LYS A 306 -5.77 -1.74 -5.79
N HIS A 307 -6.11 -2.75 -4.98
CA HIS A 307 -5.66 -2.85 -3.59
C HIS A 307 -6.06 -1.60 -2.76
N LEU A 308 -7.33 -1.20 -2.82
CA LEU A 308 -7.84 -0.08 -2.02
C LEU A 308 -8.42 -0.57 -0.70
N ILE A 309 -8.18 0.18 0.37
CA ILE A 309 -8.72 -0.10 1.70
C ILE A 309 -9.52 1.13 2.14
N ALA A 310 -10.82 0.97 2.30
CA ALA A 310 -11.68 1.87 3.05
C ALA A 310 -11.84 1.28 4.47
N TYR A 311 -11.25 1.93 5.47
CA TYR A 311 -11.26 1.45 6.86
C TYR A 311 -11.94 2.46 7.76
N LYS A 312 -13.20 2.20 8.08
CA LYS A 312 -14.05 3.09 8.86
C LYS A 312 -14.23 4.45 8.16
N GLY A 313 -14.84 4.46 6.98
CA GLY A 313 -15.50 5.67 6.48
C GLY A 313 -16.68 6.04 7.39
N TRP A 314 -16.97 7.34 7.48
CA TRP A 314 -18.15 7.83 8.20
C TRP A 314 -19.40 7.70 7.32
N ASP A 315 -19.33 8.16 6.07
CA ASP A 315 -20.26 7.78 5.00
C ASP A 315 -19.60 6.80 4.02
N ASP A 316 -19.84 6.83 2.72
CA ASP A 316 -19.74 5.66 1.83
C ASP A 316 -18.31 5.18 1.52
N GLU A 317 -18.15 3.85 1.43
CA GLU A 317 -16.80 3.28 1.29
C GLU A 317 -16.26 3.45 -0.14
N PHE A 318 -17.15 3.49 -1.15
CA PHE A 318 -16.87 3.68 -2.58
C PHE A 318 -18.09 4.31 -3.29
N ASP A 319 -18.18 5.64 -3.40
CA ASP A 319 -19.17 6.31 -4.27
C ASP A 319 -18.64 6.50 -5.69
N THR A 320 -19.52 6.35 -6.68
CA THR A 320 -19.18 6.50 -8.10
C THR A 320 -20.32 7.15 -8.88
N ASP A 321 -20.07 8.31 -9.46
CA ASP A 321 -21.09 9.05 -10.22
C ASP A 321 -20.55 9.74 -11.50
N TYR A 322 -21.33 10.70 -12.02
CA TYR A 322 -21.05 11.62 -13.11
C TYR A 322 -20.35 11.03 -14.34
N GLY A 323 -20.66 9.76 -14.63
CA GLY A 323 -20.19 9.05 -15.81
C GLY A 323 -18.88 8.29 -15.62
N TYR A 324 -18.52 7.89 -14.40
CA TYR A 324 -17.27 7.15 -14.13
C TYR A 324 -17.27 5.79 -14.85
N GLN A 325 -16.16 5.45 -15.52
CA GLN A 325 -16.03 4.21 -16.32
C GLN A 325 -14.71 3.44 -16.06
N GLY A 326 -14.18 3.54 -14.84
CA GLY A 326 -12.93 2.86 -14.45
C GLY A 326 -13.10 1.37 -14.11
N LYS A 327 -11.96 0.67 -13.99
CA LYS A 327 -11.88 -0.73 -13.56
C LYS A 327 -11.17 -0.84 -12.22
N LEU A 328 -11.71 -1.66 -11.31
CA LEU A 328 -11.25 -1.75 -9.92
C LEU A 328 -11.13 -3.20 -9.47
N GLN A 329 -10.02 -3.57 -8.81
CA GLN A 329 -9.82 -4.94 -8.32
C GLN A 329 -9.09 -5.05 -6.97
N PHE A 330 -9.54 -5.98 -6.11
CA PHE A 330 -9.03 -6.19 -4.74
C PHE A 330 -9.28 -4.97 -3.86
N LEU A 331 -10.55 -4.74 -3.53
CA LEU A 331 -10.98 -3.62 -2.69
C LEU A 331 -11.53 -4.16 -1.37
N LEU A 332 -11.21 -3.49 -0.27
CA LEU A 332 -11.67 -3.83 1.08
C LEU A 332 -12.40 -2.64 1.69
N GLY A 333 -13.66 -2.81 2.09
CA GLY A 333 -14.36 -1.92 3.00
C GLY A 333 -14.58 -2.61 4.35
N VAL A 334 -14.24 -1.96 5.47
CA VAL A 334 -14.52 -2.45 6.83
C VAL A 334 -15.07 -1.32 7.68
N ARG A 335 -16.34 -1.42 8.03
CA ARG A 335 -17.06 -0.38 8.76
C ARG A 335 -16.66 -0.27 10.22
N ASP A 336 -16.75 0.95 10.75
CA ASP A 336 -16.99 1.10 12.18
C ASP A 336 -18.41 0.62 12.48
N ARG A 337 -18.63 -0.03 13.61
CA ARG A 337 -19.96 -0.52 13.99
C ARG A 337 -20.80 0.58 14.65
N ASP A 338 -20.14 1.56 15.24
CA ASP A 338 -20.77 2.54 16.11
C ASP A 338 -20.75 3.96 15.50
N ARG A 339 -20.42 4.10 14.20
CA ARG A 339 -20.43 5.36 13.41
C ARG A 339 -21.00 5.13 12.01
N ALA A 340 -21.97 5.97 11.63
CA ALA A 340 -22.60 6.07 10.31
C ALA A 340 -23.18 7.49 10.16
N ASP A 341 -23.38 7.98 8.94
CA ASP A 341 -24.06 9.26 8.71
C ASP A 341 -25.60 9.17 8.62
N THR A 342 -26.20 10.35 8.68
CA THR A 342 -27.61 10.72 8.60
C THR A 342 -28.22 10.61 7.20
N SER A 343 -27.43 10.75 6.14
CA SER A 343 -27.73 10.32 4.76
C SER A 343 -28.16 8.84 4.71
N LYS A 344 -27.36 8.02 5.40
CA LYS A 344 -27.31 6.56 5.63
C LYS A 344 -26.28 5.82 4.78
N SER A 345 -25.29 5.27 5.48
CA SER A 345 -24.06 4.78 4.89
C SER A 345 -24.15 3.36 4.30
N ASN A 346 -23.44 3.14 3.19
CA ASN A 346 -23.48 1.99 2.30
C ASN A 346 -22.07 1.45 1.99
N GLY A 347 -22.01 0.26 1.41
CA GLY A 347 -20.76 -0.32 0.90
C GLY A 347 -20.38 0.22 -0.48
N PHE A 348 -21.39 0.65 -1.23
CA PHE A 348 -21.33 1.44 -2.45
C PHE A 348 -22.57 2.31 -2.49
N GLU A 349 -22.42 3.57 -2.89
CA GLU A 349 -23.48 4.32 -3.58
C GLU A 349 -23.02 4.59 -5.02
N SER A 350 -23.96 4.70 -5.95
CA SER A 350 -23.63 4.98 -7.35
C SER A 350 -24.81 5.52 -8.12
N ASP A 351 -24.63 6.72 -8.67
CA ASP A 351 -25.57 7.43 -9.54
C ASP A 351 -25.04 7.54 -10.97
N ASN A 352 -25.91 7.79 -11.96
CA ASN A 352 -25.43 8.42 -13.19
C ASN A 352 -25.19 9.92 -12.99
N ASP A 353 -26.14 10.56 -12.30
CA ASP A 353 -26.18 11.95 -11.89
C ASP A 353 -27.34 12.15 -10.91
N ALA A 354 -27.38 13.29 -10.22
CA ALA A 354 -28.40 13.59 -9.21
C ALA A 354 -29.86 13.58 -9.71
N SER A 355 -30.10 13.62 -11.02
CA SER A 355 -31.45 13.52 -11.63
C SER A 355 -31.79 12.14 -12.18
N GLY A 356 -30.80 11.25 -12.32
CA GLY A 356 -30.93 9.95 -12.98
C GLY A 356 -31.14 10.06 -14.49
N SER A 357 -30.47 11.02 -15.13
CA SER A 357 -30.60 11.27 -16.57
C SER A 357 -29.94 10.18 -17.42
N GLY A 358 -30.19 10.24 -18.73
CA GLY A 358 -29.47 9.45 -19.74
C GLY A 358 -28.17 10.10 -20.25
N ASN A 359 -27.58 11.06 -19.52
CA ASN A 359 -26.36 11.74 -19.95
C ASN A 359 -25.20 10.76 -20.15
N THR A 360 -24.33 11.07 -21.12
CA THR A 360 -23.15 10.26 -21.44
C THR A 360 -21.84 11.03 -21.15
N PRO A 361 -20.75 10.39 -20.69
CA PRO A 361 -20.63 8.95 -20.38
C PRO A 361 -21.60 8.49 -19.26
N LEU A 362 -22.09 7.27 -19.38
CA LEU A 362 -22.96 6.67 -18.35
C LEU A 362 -22.08 6.12 -17.23
N THR A 363 -22.46 6.28 -15.96
CA THR A 363 -21.72 5.65 -14.85
C THR A 363 -21.77 4.13 -15.02
N THR A 364 -20.61 3.54 -15.32
CA THR A 364 -20.41 2.14 -15.74
C THR A 364 -19.12 1.53 -15.16
N PRO A 365 -18.73 1.79 -13.90
CA PRO A 365 -17.50 1.24 -13.34
C PRO A 365 -17.59 -0.29 -13.19
N VAL A 366 -16.45 -0.96 -13.35
CA VAL A 366 -16.35 -2.42 -13.26
C VAL A 366 -15.47 -2.82 -12.09
N PHE A 367 -16.11 -3.27 -11.02
CA PHE A 367 -15.51 -3.81 -9.82
C PHE A 367 -15.41 -5.34 -9.90
N SER A 368 -14.26 -5.90 -9.50
CA SER A 368 -14.09 -7.33 -9.23
C SER A 368 -13.35 -7.53 -7.91
N ASN A 369 -13.58 -8.66 -7.23
CA ASN A 369 -12.82 -9.02 -6.01
C ASN A 369 -12.92 -7.96 -4.91
N VAL A 370 -14.13 -7.57 -4.54
CA VAL A 370 -14.38 -6.64 -3.43
C VAL A 370 -14.84 -7.40 -2.19
N THR A 371 -14.24 -7.13 -1.04
CA THR A 371 -14.71 -7.60 0.27
C THR A 371 -15.30 -6.41 1.04
N LEU A 372 -16.54 -6.53 1.52
CA LEU A 372 -17.17 -5.54 2.40
C LEU A 372 -17.57 -6.19 3.72
N ILE A 373 -17.16 -5.57 4.83
CA ILE A 373 -17.52 -5.98 6.19
C ILE A 373 -18.33 -4.84 6.82
N GLY A 374 -19.63 -5.04 6.88
CA GLY A 374 -20.59 -4.14 7.51
C GLY A 374 -20.60 -4.26 9.05
N PRO A 375 -21.47 -3.47 9.72
CA PRO A 375 -21.50 -3.32 11.18
C PRO A 375 -22.07 -4.54 11.94
N LEU A 376 -22.79 -5.44 11.26
CA LEU A 376 -23.46 -6.58 11.88
C LEU A 376 -22.55 -7.81 11.89
N TYR A 377 -22.56 -8.55 13.00
CA TYR A 377 -21.79 -9.79 13.15
C TYR A 377 -22.67 -10.97 13.56
N GLY A 378 -22.24 -12.17 13.15
CA GLY A 378 -22.97 -13.42 13.36
C GLY A 378 -24.17 -13.54 12.43
N ASN A 379 -25.22 -14.20 12.90
CA ASN A 379 -26.50 -14.28 12.19
C ASN A 379 -27.33 -13.00 12.44
N SER A 380 -27.94 -12.47 11.38
CA SER A 380 -28.85 -11.31 11.45
C SER A 380 -30.29 -11.63 11.03
N VAL A 381 -30.54 -12.81 10.44
CA VAL A 381 -31.87 -13.23 9.98
C VAL A 381 -32.84 -13.32 11.16
N GLY A 382 -33.99 -12.67 11.02
CA GLY A 382 -35.06 -12.71 12.03
C GLY A 382 -34.93 -11.71 13.19
N LYS A 383 -33.85 -10.91 13.24
CA LYS A 383 -33.77 -9.74 14.15
C LYS A 383 -34.83 -8.70 13.80
N ALA A 384 -35.27 -7.93 14.79
CA ALA A 384 -36.23 -6.84 14.61
C ALA A 384 -35.57 -5.59 14.02
N ASP A 385 -36.35 -4.75 13.33
CA ASP A 385 -35.90 -3.51 12.70
C ASP A 385 -35.09 -2.61 13.64
N ALA A 386 -35.48 -2.51 14.92
CA ALA A 386 -34.79 -1.71 15.94
C ALA A 386 -33.42 -2.26 16.39
N GLU A 387 -33.11 -3.53 16.11
CA GLU A 387 -31.77 -4.12 16.36
C GLU A 387 -30.79 -3.88 15.20
N ILE A 388 -31.32 -3.49 14.04
CA ILE A 388 -30.60 -3.44 12.75
C ILE A 388 -30.47 -2.00 12.23
N LEU A 389 -31.55 -1.25 12.30
CA LEU A 389 -31.67 0.15 11.88
C LEU A 389 -31.58 1.07 13.10
N TYR A 390 -30.68 0.77 14.03
CA TYR A 390 -30.41 1.63 15.18
C TYR A 390 -29.66 2.89 14.74
N ASN A 391 -29.93 4.01 15.41
CA ASN A 391 -29.15 5.23 15.20
C ASN A 391 -27.83 5.12 15.97
N THR A 392 -26.70 5.30 15.28
CA THR A 392 -25.35 5.17 15.87
C THR A 392 -25.08 6.27 16.88
N THR A 393 -24.52 5.93 18.05
CA THR A 393 -24.34 6.88 19.16
C THR A 393 -22.95 7.49 19.22
N ASP A 394 -22.86 8.82 19.09
CA ASP A 394 -21.71 9.60 19.56
C ASP A 394 -22.17 10.87 20.30
N ALA A 395 -21.40 11.27 21.30
CA ALA A 395 -21.53 12.52 22.05
C ALA A 395 -20.34 13.48 21.83
N ALA A 396 -19.25 13.03 21.18
CA ALA A 396 -18.02 13.81 21.02
C ALA A 396 -18.05 14.76 19.80
N ASN A 397 -18.64 14.34 18.67
CA ASN A 397 -18.49 15.02 17.38
C ASN A 397 -19.73 15.81 16.89
N GLY A 398 -20.88 15.71 17.58
CA GLY A 398 -22.06 16.55 17.30
C GLY A 398 -23.01 16.07 16.18
N ALA A 399 -22.82 14.88 15.62
CA ALA A 399 -23.78 14.23 14.71
C ALA A 399 -24.78 13.36 15.51
N LYS A 400 -26.02 13.82 15.74
CA LYS A 400 -27.20 13.61 14.87
C LYS A 400 -27.72 12.17 14.72
N GLY A 401 -26.94 11.14 15.04
CA GLY A 401 -27.40 9.74 15.08
C GLY A 401 -27.77 9.14 13.71
N GLY A 402 -26.76 8.89 12.88
CA GLY A 402 -26.90 8.24 11.57
C GLY A 402 -27.24 6.75 11.62
N GLN A 403 -27.41 6.12 10.46
CA GLN A 403 -27.77 4.69 10.34
C GLN A 403 -27.07 4.05 9.13
N PHE A 404 -26.77 2.76 9.19
CA PHE A 404 -26.33 2.02 8.00
C PHE A 404 -27.51 1.63 7.12
N GLN A 405 -27.31 1.61 5.81
CA GLN A 405 -28.30 1.15 4.84
C GLN A 405 -27.89 -0.16 4.14
N CYS A 406 -27.02 -0.17 3.13
CA CYS A 406 -26.85 -1.40 2.33
C CYS A 406 -25.44 -1.65 1.76
N ALA A 407 -25.12 -2.91 1.44
CA ALA A 407 -23.82 -3.23 0.84
C ALA A 407 -23.66 -2.67 -0.59
N MET A 408 -24.76 -2.50 -1.33
CA MET A 408 -24.80 -1.85 -2.65
C MET A 408 -26.08 -1.03 -2.82
N HIS A 409 -25.94 0.28 -2.97
CA HIS A 409 -26.99 1.20 -3.40
C HIS A 409 -26.72 1.63 -4.84
N ILE A 410 -27.26 0.90 -5.82
CA ILE A 410 -27.12 1.26 -7.24
C ILE A 410 -28.37 2.02 -7.63
N ARG A 411 -28.23 3.29 -8.01
CA ARG A 411 -29.36 4.22 -8.13
C ARG A 411 -29.22 5.17 -9.32
N ARG A 412 -30.28 5.98 -9.52
CA ARG A 412 -30.38 7.08 -10.51
C ARG A 412 -29.66 6.80 -11.83
N ASN A 413 -30.09 5.76 -12.54
CA ASN A 413 -29.59 5.33 -13.84
C ASN A 413 -28.10 4.92 -13.91
N SER A 414 -27.44 4.63 -12.79
CA SER A 414 -26.11 3.98 -12.78
C SER A 414 -26.19 2.56 -13.34
N ALA A 415 -25.17 2.18 -14.11
CA ALA A 415 -24.93 0.84 -14.65
C ALA A 415 -23.63 0.24 -14.08
N LEU A 416 -23.35 0.49 -12.80
CA LEU A 416 -22.25 -0.11 -12.03
C LEU A 416 -22.29 -1.65 -12.10
N GLN A 417 -21.10 -2.26 -12.17
CA GLN A 417 -20.92 -3.70 -12.31
C GLN A 417 -20.02 -4.27 -11.21
N VAL A 418 -20.54 -5.20 -10.41
CA VAL A 418 -19.82 -5.92 -9.35
C VAL A 418 -19.71 -7.40 -9.72
N HIS A 419 -18.46 -7.87 -9.78
CA HIS A 419 -18.12 -9.27 -10.05
C HIS A 419 -17.36 -9.90 -8.89
N ASN A 420 -17.49 -11.24 -8.72
CA ASN A 420 -16.60 -12.06 -7.88
C ASN A 420 -16.35 -11.47 -6.48
N SER A 421 -17.39 -11.03 -5.76
CA SER A 421 -17.24 -10.23 -4.53
C SER A 421 -17.92 -10.86 -3.31
N VAL A 422 -17.56 -10.44 -2.10
CA VAL A 422 -17.96 -11.05 -0.82
C VAL A 422 -18.36 -9.94 0.16
N PHE A 423 -19.66 -9.75 0.38
CA PHE A 423 -20.18 -8.73 1.27
C PHE A 423 -20.85 -9.37 2.49
N THR A 424 -20.58 -8.83 3.67
CA THR A 424 -21.00 -9.44 4.93
C THR A 424 -21.54 -8.40 5.91
N GLY A 425 -22.54 -8.75 6.71
CA GLY A 425 -22.91 -7.96 7.90
C GLY A 425 -23.64 -6.63 7.65
N TRP A 426 -24.40 -6.49 6.55
CA TRP A 426 -25.18 -5.28 6.25
C TRP A 426 -26.69 -5.43 6.55
N PRO A 427 -27.42 -4.33 6.84
CA PRO A 427 -28.88 -4.38 6.96
C PRO A 427 -29.56 -4.91 5.69
N TYR A 428 -29.13 -4.43 4.52
CA TYR A 428 -29.57 -4.93 3.22
C TYR A 428 -28.36 -5.24 2.33
N GLY A 429 -28.40 -6.31 1.53
CA GLY A 429 -27.32 -6.62 0.59
C GLY A 429 -27.35 -5.77 -0.69
N LEU A 430 -28.50 -5.66 -1.35
CA LEU A 430 -28.68 -4.90 -2.59
C LEU A 430 -29.91 -3.98 -2.55
N PHE A 431 -29.79 -2.79 -3.14
CA PHE A 431 -30.92 -1.93 -3.51
C PHE A 431 -30.69 -1.33 -4.91
N LEU A 432 -31.67 -1.50 -5.80
CA LEU A 432 -31.66 -1.01 -7.18
C LEU A 432 -32.63 0.18 -7.37
N ASP A 433 -32.42 1.32 -6.69
CA ASP A 433 -33.34 2.47 -6.76
C ASP A 433 -33.21 3.21 -8.11
N LYS A 434 -33.92 2.69 -9.11
CA LYS A 434 -33.89 3.19 -10.51
C LYS A 434 -32.50 3.05 -11.14
N ALA A 435 -31.76 2.00 -10.78
CA ALA A 435 -30.56 1.57 -11.51
C ALA A 435 -30.88 1.36 -13.00
N ASN A 436 -29.86 1.52 -13.86
CA ASN A 436 -29.98 1.19 -15.27
C ASN A 436 -30.10 -0.34 -15.46
N SER A 437 -30.79 -0.79 -16.50
CA SER A 437 -30.93 -2.21 -16.83
C SER A 437 -29.62 -2.91 -17.23
N ALA A 438 -28.54 -2.16 -17.45
CA ALA A 438 -27.18 -2.66 -17.68
C ALA A 438 -26.34 -2.80 -16.39
N ALA A 439 -26.88 -2.49 -15.20
CA ALA A 439 -26.20 -2.79 -13.94
C ALA A 439 -26.03 -4.31 -13.75
N VAL A 440 -24.89 -4.73 -13.19
CA VAL A 440 -24.51 -6.15 -13.05
C VAL A 440 -24.09 -6.47 -11.62
N VAL A 441 -24.76 -7.42 -10.97
CA VAL A 441 -24.27 -8.04 -9.72
C VAL A 441 -24.11 -9.54 -9.96
N LYS A 442 -22.87 -10.00 -10.12
CA LYS A 442 -22.57 -11.34 -10.68
C LYS A 442 -21.49 -12.09 -9.92
N ASN A 443 -21.78 -13.35 -9.61
CA ASN A 443 -20.93 -14.23 -8.80
C ASN A 443 -20.57 -13.60 -7.43
N VAL A 444 -21.52 -12.85 -6.85
CA VAL A 444 -21.40 -12.17 -5.56
C VAL A 444 -21.95 -13.05 -4.45
N LEU A 445 -21.26 -13.04 -3.32
CA LEU A 445 -21.61 -13.76 -2.10
C LEU A 445 -22.07 -12.75 -1.04
N PHE A 446 -23.20 -13.02 -0.39
CA PHE A 446 -23.66 -12.33 0.82
C PHE A 446 -23.51 -13.23 2.06
N ALA A 447 -23.19 -12.67 3.23
CA ALA A 447 -23.18 -13.43 4.49
C ALA A 447 -23.65 -12.62 5.71
N GLY A 448 -24.58 -13.14 6.50
CA GLY A 448 -25.03 -12.48 7.73
C GLY A 448 -25.77 -11.15 7.55
N MET A 449 -26.29 -10.89 6.33
CA MET A 449 -27.18 -9.77 6.07
C MET A 449 -28.48 -9.94 6.88
N TRP A 450 -29.14 -8.84 7.26
CA TRP A 450 -30.50 -8.95 7.81
C TRP A 450 -31.51 -9.33 6.73
N LYS A 451 -31.40 -8.71 5.55
CA LYS A 451 -32.14 -9.08 4.32
C LYS A 451 -31.20 -9.05 3.11
N GLU A 452 -31.36 -9.99 2.18
CA GLU A 452 -30.50 -10.05 0.98
C GLU A 452 -30.66 -8.80 0.10
N ALA A 453 -31.86 -8.22 0.04
CA ALA A 453 -32.11 -6.97 -0.65
C ALA A 453 -33.13 -6.09 0.08
N LYS A 454 -33.20 -4.83 -0.34
CA LYS A 454 -34.05 -3.78 0.27
C LYS A 454 -35.49 -3.78 -0.22
N ASP A 455 -35.75 -4.37 -1.39
CA ASP A 455 -37.07 -4.63 -1.96
C ASP A 455 -37.12 -5.95 -2.75
N ASP A 456 -38.35 -6.38 -3.09
CA ASP A 456 -38.61 -7.64 -3.78
C ASP A 456 -38.06 -7.67 -5.21
N ALA A 457 -37.91 -6.51 -5.86
CA ALA A 457 -37.36 -6.40 -7.21
C ALA A 457 -35.85 -6.65 -7.21
N SER A 458 -35.14 -6.03 -6.27
CA SER A 458 -33.71 -6.21 -6.02
C SER A 458 -33.41 -7.64 -5.56
N ALA A 459 -34.27 -8.26 -4.74
CA ALA A 459 -34.17 -9.66 -4.34
C ALA A 459 -34.35 -10.61 -5.55
N SER A 460 -35.40 -10.38 -6.34
CA SER A 460 -35.69 -11.17 -7.56
C SER A 460 -34.55 -11.07 -8.58
N TYR A 461 -33.98 -9.87 -8.74
CA TYR A 461 -32.78 -9.66 -9.57
C TYR A 461 -31.59 -10.46 -9.04
N PHE A 462 -31.24 -10.32 -7.74
CA PHE A 462 -30.07 -10.98 -7.15
C PHE A 462 -30.09 -12.50 -7.34
N LEU A 463 -31.27 -13.12 -7.25
CA LEU A 463 -31.51 -14.56 -7.43
C LEU A 463 -31.64 -15.01 -8.89
N THR A 464 -31.42 -14.14 -9.87
CA THR A 464 -31.58 -14.46 -11.31
C THR A 464 -30.60 -15.55 -11.76
N ALA A 465 -31.14 -16.60 -12.38
CA ALA A 465 -30.36 -17.72 -12.89
C ALA A 465 -29.30 -17.25 -13.91
N GLY A 466 -28.06 -17.69 -13.74
CA GLY A 466 -26.91 -17.28 -14.56
C GLY A 466 -26.11 -16.11 -13.99
N LEU A 467 -26.60 -15.38 -12.97
CA LEU A 467 -25.76 -14.45 -12.20
C LEU A 467 -24.80 -15.21 -11.26
N GLY A 468 -25.18 -16.39 -10.76
CA GLY A 468 -24.31 -17.21 -9.90
C GLY A 468 -24.09 -16.62 -8.49
N ASN A 469 -24.96 -15.72 -8.07
CA ASN A 469 -24.93 -15.14 -6.73
C ASN A 469 -25.33 -16.17 -5.66
N SER A 470 -24.94 -15.92 -4.41
CA SER A 470 -25.14 -16.87 -3.29
C SER A 470 -25.20 -16.16 -1.94
N SER A 471 -25.76 -16.82 -0.92
CA SER A 471 -25.91 -16.26 0.42
C SER A 471 -25.61 -17.27 1.54
N PHE A 472 -25.23 -16.74 2.71
CA PHE A 472 -25.04 -17.47 3.96
C PHE A 472 -25.71 -16.72 5.13
N ALA A 473 -26.21 -17.47 6.12
CA ALA A 473 -27.02 -16.91 7.22
C ALA A 473 -26.19 -16.16 8.27
N SER A 474 -24.90 -16.48 8.45
CA SER A 474 -24.01 -15.83 9.42
C SER A 474 -22.82 -15.17 8.72
N THR A 475 -22.32 -14.04 9.23
CA THR A 475 -21.01 -13.53 8.80
C THR A 475 -19.91 -14.56 9.04
N ASN A 476 -20.03 -15.37 10.10
CA ASN A 476 -19.06 -16.39 10.48
C ASN A 476 -19.12 -17.66 9.63
N ASP A 477 -20.09 -17.79 8.72
CA ASP A 477 -20.01 -18.78 7.65
C ASP A 477 -18.87 -18.50 6.67
N VAL A 478 -18.34 -17.27 6.65
CA VAL A 478 -17.39 -16.77 5.65
C VAL A 478 -16.20 -16.03 6.27
N ILE A 479 -16.38 -15.33 7.41
CA ILE A 479 -15.32 -14.57 8.11
C ILE A 479 -15.26 -15.06 9.57
N LYS A 480 -14.24 -15.88 9.89
CA LYS A 480 -14.18 -16.69 11.12
C LYS A 480 -14.10 -15.88 12.40
N THR A 481 -13.57 -14.67 12.34
CA THR A 481 -13.44 -13.74 13.45
C THR A 481 -14.05 -12.38 13.09
N ASN A 482 -15.01 -11.91 13.88
CA ASN A 482 -15.77 -10.67 13.63
C ASN A 482 -14.85 -9.48 13.32
N GLY A 483 -15.10 -8.78 12.21
CA GLY A 483 -14.33 -7.63 11.74
C GLY A 483 -12.98 -7.95 11.07
N ILE A 484 -12.47 -9.18 11.19
CA ILE A 484 -11.11 -9.53 10.73
C ILE A 484 -11.15 -10.09 9.30
N TYR A 485 -10.94 -9.24 8.30
CA TYR A 485 -10.93 -9.59 6.87
C TYR A 485 -10.00 -10.77 6.53
N SER A 486 -8.83 -10.86 7.18
CA SER A 486 -7.86 -11.94 6.98
C SER A 486 -8.30 -13.30 7.57
N SER A 487 -9.40 -13.34 8.32
CA SER A 487 -9.99 -14.59 8.85
C SER A 487 -10.99 -15.27 7.90
N VAL A 488 -11.02 -14.86 6.63
CA VAL A 488 -11.94 -15.39 5.61
C VAL A 488 -11.74 -16.89 5.34
N ASP A 489 -12.82 -17.62 5.09
CA ASP A 489 -12.78 -19.04 4.76
C ASP A 489 -12.57 -19.26 3.26
N ALA A 490 -11.34 -19.70 2.91
CA ALA A 490 -10.90 -20.04 1.56
C ALA A 490 -11.88 -20.96 0.79
N ALA A 491 -12.50 -21.94 1.44
CA ALA A 491 -13.40 -22.89 0.79
C ALA A 491 -14.78 -22.29 0.50
N LYS A 492 -15.19 -21.27 1.27
CA LYS A 492 -16.48 -20.57 1.12
C LYS A 492 -16.41 -19.47 0.05
N VAL A 493 -15.27 -18.79 -0.07
CA VAL A 493 -15.07 -17.74 -1.09
C VAL A 493 -14.60 -18.29 -2.45
N ALA A 494 -14.34 -19.59 -2.57
CA ALA A 494 -13.92 -20.22 -3.83
C ALA A 494 -14.92 -20.02 -5.00
N GLY A 495 -14.42 -20.22 -6.22
CA GLY A 495 -15.22 -20.20 -7.44
C GLY A 495 -15.47 -18.80 -8.00
N ALA A 496 -14.43 -17.96 -8.09
CA ALA A 496 -14.48 -16.79 -8.98
C ALA A 496 -14.46 -17.22 -10.46
N SER A 497 -15.02 -16.38 -11.33
CA SER A 497 -15.03 -16.57 -12.78
C SER A 497 -14.68 -15.28 -13.50
N PHE A 498 -13.79 -15.39 -14.48
CA PHE A 498 -13.36 -14.30 -15.36
C PHE A 498 -13.76 -14.56 -16.82
N THR A 499 -14.90 -15.25 -17.01
CA THR A 499 -15.50 -15.54 -18.33
C THR A 499 -16.43 -14.45 -18.83
N ASP A 500 -16.82 -13.49 -17.97
CA ASP A 500 -17.61 -12.33 -18.41
C ASP A 500 -16.72 -11.34 -19.15
N ALA A 501 -17.22 -10.79 -20.26
CA ALA A 501 -16.48 -9.85 -21.11
C ALA A 501 -15.96 -8.65 -20.31
N ALA A 502 -16.75 -8.12 -19.37
CA ALA A 502 -16.41 -6.94 -18.57
C ALA A 502 -15.11 -7.11 -17.73
N ILE A 503 -14.78 -8.35 -17.36
CA ILE A 503 -13.63 -8.71 -16.52
C ILE A 503 -12.67 -9.71 -17.20
N SER A 504 -12.78 -9.87 -18.52
CA SER A 504 -12.04 -10.88 -19.28
C SER A 504 -10.63 -10.46 -19.70
N ASP A 505 -10.30 -9.17 -19.67
CA ASP A 505 -9.03 -8.64 -20.19
C ASP A 505 -7.88 -8.66 -19.17
N SER A 506 -6.71 -8.15 -19.59
CA SER A 506 -5.46 -8.21 -18.84
C SER A 506 -5.35 -7.21 -17.68
N PHE A 507 -6.30 -6.28 -17.49
CA PHE A 507 -6.35 -5.51 -16.25
C PHE A 507 -6.65 -6.41 -15.05
N PHE A 508 -7.57 -7.37 -15.20
CA PHE A 508 -8.02 -8.19 -14.09
C PHE A 508 -7.09 -9.39 -13.86
N THR A 509 -6.49 -9.44 -12.66
CA THR A 509 -5.73 -10.59 -12.18
C THR A 509 -6.67 -11.76 -11.97
N LYS A 510 -6.52 -12.84 -12.76
CA LYS A 510 -7.46 -13.96 -12.76
C LYS A 510 -7.16 -14.91 -11.60
N VAL A 511 -8.01 -14.86 -10.58
CA VAL A 511 -7.92 -15.68 -9.36
C VAL A 511 -9.06 -16.71 -9.29
N ASN A 512 -8.98 -17.66 -8.37
CA ASN A 512 -10.02 -18.68 -8.15
C ASN A 512 -10.99 -18.33 -7.00
N TYR A 513 -10.79 -17.21 -6.30
CA TYR A 513 -11.58 -16.77 -5.14
C TYR A 513 -12.34 -15.47 -5.38
N LYS A 514 -13.50 -15.35 -4.75
CA LYS A 514 -14.34 -14.15 -4.64
C LYS A 514 -13.84 -13.26 -3.50
N GLY A 515 -14.17 -11.97 -3.56
CA GLY A 515 -13.69 -10.99 -2.59
C GLY A 515 -12.23 -10.65 -2.81
N ALA A 516 -11.71 -9.76 -1.97
CA ALA A 516 -10.33 -9.27 -2.05
C ALA A 516 -9.29 -10.22 -1.43
N PHE A 517 -9.70 -11.31 -0.77
CA PHE A 517 -8.83 -12.20 0.00
C PHE A 517 -9.20 -13.67 -0.19
N ASP A 518 -8.20 -14.55 -0.17
CA ASP A 518 -8.36 -16.01 -0.23
C ASP A 518 -8.23 -16.71 1.13
N GLY A 519 -7.93 -15.98 2.21
CA GLY A 519 -7.70 -16.51 3.56
C GLY A 519 -6.27 -17.01 3.80
N THR A 520 -5.34 -16.75 2.88
CA THR A 520 -3.91 -17.12 2.98
C THR A 520 -2.95 -15.99 2.55
N ASN A 521 -3.30 -15.23 1.52
CA ASN A 521 -2.54 -14.09 1.02
C ASN A 521 -3.14 -12.77 1.53
N ASP A 522 -2.38 -12.04 2.34
CA ASP A 522 -2.75 -10.71 2.83
C ASP A 522 -1.92 -9.63 2.13
N TRP A 523 -2.51 -8.99 1.11
CA TRP A 523 -1.90 -7.89 0.37
C TRP A 523 -1.89 -6.56 1.14
N THR A 524 -2.50 -6.49 2.33
CA THR A 524 -2.44 -5.30 3.21
C THR A 524 -1.19 -5.31 4.10
N ALA A 525 -0.53 -6.47 4.22
CA ALA A 525 0.58 -6.69 5.15
C ALA A 525 1.77 -5.74 4.91
N GLY A 526 2.39 -5.31 6.00
CA GLY A 526 3.52 -4.37 6.02
C GLY A 526 3.12 -2.90 5.84
N TRP A 527 2.16 -2.60 4.95
CA TRP A 527 1.92 -1.22 4.49
C TRP A 527 0.62 -0.58 5.02
N ALA A 528 -0.43 -1.34 5.30
CA ALA A 528 -1.67 -0.80 5.87
C ALA A 528 -1.52 -0.42 7.36
N ASN A 529 -2.47 0.35 7.89
CA ASN A 529 -2.57 0.72 9.30
C ASN A 529 -3.98 0.48 9.84
N TRP A 530 -4.09 -0.29 10.92
CA TRP A 530 -5.37 -0.63 11.55
C TRP A 530 -5.59 0.09 12.89
N ASP A 531 -4.59 0.85 13.36
CA ASP A 531 -4.69 1.74 14.52
C ASP A 531 -3.94 3.08 14.28
N PRO A 532 -4.40 3.90 13.31
CA PRO A 532 -3.86 5.24 13.09
C PRO A 532 -4.15 6.21 14.26
N GLN A 533 -5.08 5.87 15.16
CA GLN A 533 -5.35 6.65 16.38
C GLN A 533 -4.15 6.60 17.33
N ASN A 534 -3.55 5.42 17.50
CA ASN A 534 -2.41 5.19 18.38
C ASN A 534 -1.05 5.15 17.66
N THR A 535 -0.98 5.40 16.35
CA THR A 535 0.31 5.45 15.62
C THR A 535 1.08 6.74 15.93
N ASP A 536 2.41 6.64 15.98
CA ASP A 536 3.33 7.78 16.20
C ASP A 536 3.98 8.19 14.86
N TYR A 537 4.16 9.51 14.66
CA TYR A 537 4.43 10.13 13.35
C TYR A 537 5.28 11.41 13.46
#